data_AF-A0A6N9AD17-F1
#
_entry.id   AF-A0A6N9AD17-F1
#
_cell.length_a   1.000
_cell.length_b   1.000
_cell.length_c   1.000
_cell.angle_alpha   90.00
_cell.angle_beta   90.00
_cell.angle_gamma   90.00
#
_symmetry.space_group_name_H-M   'P 1'
#
loop_
_entity.id
_entity.type
_entity.pdbx_description
1 polymer ?
#
loop_
_entity_poly.entity_id
_entity_poly.type
_entity_poly.pdbx_seq_one_letter_code
_entity_poly.pdbx_strand_id
1 'polypeptide(L)'
;MNFLRVGLFALALSVAACGGSGGSYDSSADGEVAPADVVSTQGEGLLDANTAAEQTLHEATGDTVATHLVAHRPFASLGELFASLAAEIGEEAAEEILKTVFIPVEVNSASDEDILAIPGVGSRMLHEFKEYRPYENMAQFEREIGKYVDDEELARLVKYVTL
;
A
#
# COMPACT_ATOMS: atom_id res chain seq x y z
N MET A 1 45.51 -9.00 37.11
CA MET A 1 46.72 -9.83 37.18
C MET A 1 46.46 -11.15 36.46
N ASN A 2 47.40 -11.54 35.59
CA ASN A 2 47.57 -12.86 34.96
C ASN A 2 47.09 -14.02 35.85
N PHE A 3 46.55 -15.09 35.25
CA PHE A 3 47.29 -16.36 35.18
C PHE A 3 46.92 -17.16 33.93
N LEU A 4 47.96 -17.33 33.14
CA LEU A 4 48.17 -18.17 31.98
C LEU A 4 48.14 -19.65 32.40
N ARG A 5 47.38 -20.51 31.70
CA ARG A 5 47.76 -21.91 31.52
C ARG A 5 47.56 -22.37 30.09
N VAL A 6 48.72 -22.50 29.45
CA VAL A 6 49.04 -23.18 28.21
C VAL A 6 48.67 -24.67 28.33
N GLY A 7 47.90 -25.16 27.37
CA GLY A 7 47.65 -26.58 27.10
C GLY A 7 47.91 -26.84 25.62
N LEU A 8 49.17 -27.14 25.31
CA LEU A 8 49.67 -27.65 24.04
C LEU A 8 49.05 -29.02 23.75
N PHE A 9 48.37 -29.23 22.61
CA PHE A 9 48.31 -30.56 21.99
C PHE A 9 48.05 -30.52 20.48
N ALA A 10 49.03 -31.10 19.78
CA ALA A 10 49.01 -31.76 18.47
C ALA A 10 48.41 -31.05 17.25
N LEU A 11 49.35 -30.55 16.45
CA LEU A 11 49.36 -30.51 15.00
C LEU A 11 48.85 -31.81 14.35
N ALA A 12 47.86 -31.70 13.46
CA ALA A 12 47.74 -32.55 12.29
C ALA A 12 47.34 -31.67 11.10
N LEU A 13 48.34 -31.38 10.26
CA LEU A 13 48.19 -30.72 8.97
C LEU A 13 47.78 -31.78 7.95
N SER A 14 46.68 -31.57 7.24
CA SER A 14 46.40 -32.27 5.98
C SER A 14 45.73 -31.28 5.04
N VAL A 15 46.55 -30.74 4.15
CA VAL A 15 46.12 -29.91 3.02
C VAL A 15 45.62 -30.85 1.93
N ALA A 16 44.33 -30.79 1.63
CA ALA A 16 43.80 -31.23 0.35
C ALA A 16 43.19 -29.99 -0.32
N ALA A 17 44.02 -29.32 -1.12
CA ALA A 17 43.62 -28.24 -2.00
C ALA A 17 43.29 -28.82 -3.37
N CYS A 18 42.00 -28.90 -3.69
CA CYS A 18 41.42 -28.73 -5.03
C CYS A 18 40.03 -28.13 -4.72
N GLY A 19 39.69 -26.89 -5.05
CA GLY A 19 40.01 -26.16 -6.26
C GLY A 19 38.74 -26.09 -7.10
N GLY A 20 37.91 -25.07 -6.86
CA GLY A 20 36.94 -24.56 -7.85
C GLY A 20 35.46 -24.64 -7.49
N SER A 21 34.96 -23.51 -6.94
CA SER A 21 33.58 -22.97 -6.93
C SER A 21 32.42 -23.96 -6.73
N GLY A 22 31.79 -24.11 -5.56
CA GLY A 22 31.28 -23.07 -4.64
C GLY A 22 29.93 -22.57 -5.15
N GLY A 23 28.78 -22.74 -4.51
CA GLY A 23 28.29 -23.38 -3.28
C GLY A 23 26.80 -22.96 -3.23
N SER A 24 25.79 -23.82 -3.13
CA SER A 24 25.40 -24.74 -2.06
C SER A 24 25.40 -24.13 -0.66
N TYR A 25 24.20 -23.84 -0.17
CA TYR A 25 23.81 -24.07 1.23
C TYR A 25 22.32 -24.43 1.25
N ASP A 26 22.07 -25.74 1.19
CA ASP A 26 20.94 -26.37 1.85
C ASP A 26 21.43 -26.81 3.23
N SER A 27 20.70 -26.51 4.29
CA SER A 27 20.46 -27.44 5.40
C SER A 27 19.52 -26.86 6.45
N SER A 28 18.45 -27.61 6.66
CA SER A 28 17.47 -27.56 7.74
C SER A 28 18.07 -27.90 9.12
N ALA A 29 17.54 -27.32 10.19
CA ALA A 29 16.91 -28.07 11.31
C ALA A 29 16.38 -27.14 12.44
N ASP A 30 15.08 -27.32 12.68
CA ASP A 30 14.27 -27.24 13.92
C ASP A 30 14.30 -26.03 14.89
N GLY A 31 13.08 -25.48 15.05
CA GLY A 31 12.66 -24.60 16.14
C GLY A 31 11.14 -24.35 16.09
N GLU A 32 10.38 -25.14 16.86
CA GLU A 32 8.92 -25.08 17.08
C GLU A 32 8.44 -23.76 17.70
N VAL A 33 7.51 -23.04 17.04
CA VAL A 33 6.37 -22.31 17.67
C VAL A 33 5.31 -21.94 16.60
N ALA A 34 4.06 -22.35 16.82
CA ALA A 34 2.86 -21.81 16.14
C ALA A 34 2.62 -20.33 16.52
N PRO A 35 1.72 -19.53 15.88
CA PRO A 35 0.70 -19.90 14.90
C PRO A 35 0.66 -18.99 13.66
N ALA A 36 -0.01 -19.44 12.60
CA ALA A 36 -0.96 -18.64 11.82
C ALA A 36 -1.33 -19.48 10.60
N ASP A 37 -2.60 -19.87 10.54
CA ASP A 37 -3.25 -19.97 9.25
C ASP A 37 -2.97 -18.63 8.55
N VAL A 38 -2.14 -18.67 7.52
CA VAL A 38 -1.96 -17.54 6.62
C VAL A 38 -3.24 -17.51 5.80
N VAL A 39 -4.33 -17.06 6.42
CA VAL A 39 -5.37 -16.38 5.67
C VAL A 39 -4.65 -15.20 5.05
N SER A 40 -4.28 -15.39 3.79
CA SER A 40 -4.09 -14.31 2.87
C SER A 40 -5.47 -13.65 2.76
N THR A 41 -5.79 -12.73 3.67
CA THR A 41 -6.75 -11.67 3.35
C THR A 41 -6.05 -10.80 2.31
N GLN A 42 -6.07 -11.25 1.05
CA GLN A 42 -6.03 -10.31 -0.05
C GLN A 42 -7.30 -9.48 0.10
N GLY A 43 -7.18 -8.36 0.81
CA GLY A 43 -8.18 -7.31 0.76
C GLY A 43 -8.23 -6.81 -0.68
N GLU A 44 -9.32 -7.15 -1.34
CA GLU A 44 -9.58 -6.81 -2.73
C GLU A 44 -9.66 -5.30 -2.90
N GLY A 45 -8.56 -4.70 -3.39
CA GLY A 45 -8.55 -3.33 -3.91
C GLY A 45 -8.82 -2.23 -2.88
N LEU A 46 -8.61 -1.00 -3.32
CA LEU A 46 -8.98 0.19 -2.57
C LEU A 46 -10.48 0.43 -2.77
N LEU A 47 -11.24 0.57 -1.69
CA LEU A 47 -12.69 0.68 -1.71
C LEU A 47 -13.13 2.15 -1.73
N ASP A 48 -13.99 2.51 -2.66
CA ASP A 48 -14.59 3.84 -2.68
C ASP A 48 -15.59 3.99 -1.52
N ALA A 49 -15.30 4.91 -0.60
CA ALA A 49 -16.11 5.22 0.59
C ALA A 49 -17.56 5.56 0.22
N ASN A 50 -17.81 6.15 -0.95
CA ASN A 50 -19.10 6.63 -1.39
C ASN A 50 -19.91 5.57 -2.15
N THR A 51 -19.26 4.58 -2.76
CA THR A 51 -19.94 3.66 -3.68
C THR A 51 -19.77 2.18 -3.36
N ALA A 52 -18.76 1.79 -2.56
CA ALA A 52 -18.55 0.39 -2.17
C ALA A 52 -19.78 -0.20 -1.48
N ALA A 53 -20.08 -1.48 -1.72
CA ALA A 53 -21.17 -2.16 -1.04
C ALA A 53 -20.92 -2.22 0.47
N GLU A 54 -21.99 -2.06 1.25
CA GLU A 54 -21.90 -2.07 2.72
C GLU A 54 -21.22 -3.35 3.24
N GLN A 55 -21.63 -4.53 2.75
CA GLN A 55 -21.02 -5.80 3.14
C GLN A 55 -19.50 -5.85 2.89
N THR A 56 -19.05 -5.30 1.76
CA THR A 56 -17.61 -5.22 1.43
C THR A 56 -16.87 -4.27 2.37
N LEU A 57 -17.49 -3.15 2.75
CA LEU A 57 -16.91 -2.27 3.77
C LEU A 57 -16.84 -2.95 5.14
N HIS A 58 -17.87 -3.70 5.54
CA HIS A 58 -17.90 -4.43 6.81
C HIS A 58 -16.76 -5.45 6.89
N GLU A 59 -16.54 -6.21 5.82
CA GLU A 59 -15.46 -7.20 5.73
C GLU A 59 -14.07 -6.55 5.79
N ALA A 60 -13.91 -5.36 5.21
CA ALA A 60 -12.63 -4.67 5.14
C ALA A 60 -12.30 -3.82 6.37
N THR A 61 -13.31 -3.22 7.02
CA THR A 61 -13.13 -2.17 8.03
C THR A 61 -13.77 -2.47 9.38
N GLY A 62 -14.58 -3.52 9.46
CA GLY A 62 -15.36 -3.88 10.65
C GLY A 62 -16.66 -3.08 10.79
N ASP A 63 -17.49 -3.53 11.74
CA ASP A 63 -18.90 -3.11 11.87
C ASP A 63 -19.08 -1.62 12.16
N THR A 64 -18.30 -1.08 13.11
CA THR A 64 -18.35 0.34 13.50
C THR A 64 -18.03 1.25 12.31
N VAL A 65 -16.94 0.97 11.60
CA VAL A 65 -16.47 1.83 10.51
C VAL A 65 -17.38 1.73 9.30
N ALA A 66 -17.76 0.52 8.89
CA ALA A 66 -18.64 0.34 7.75
C ALA A 66 -20.02 1.01 7.95
N THR A 67 -20.59 0.87 9.14
CA THR A 67 -21.85 1.54 9.50
C THR A 67 -21.70 3.07 9.43
N HIS A 68 -20.62 3.60 9.99
CA HIS A 68 -20.34 5.04 9.95
C HIS A 68 -20.17 5.56 8.52
N LEU A 69 -19.39 4.85 7.70
CA LEU A 69 -19.14 5.19 6.31
C LEU A 69 -20.45 5.26 5.51
N VAL A 70 -21.30 4.23 5.60
CA VAL A 70 -22.57 4.17 4.87
C VAL A 70 -23.53 5.27 5.33
N ALA A 71 -23.59 5.55 6.63
CA ALA A 71 -24.50 6.54 7.20
C ALA A 71 -24.16 7.99 6.79
N HIS A 72 -22.90 8.29 6.50
CA HIS A 72 -22.42 9.65 6.21
C HIS A 72 -22.13 9.90 4.73
N ARG A 73 -22.46 8.96 3.84
CA ARG A 73 -22.31 9.18 2.39
C ARG A 73 -23.21 10.33 1.90
N PRO A 74 -22.77 11.10 0.88
CA PRO A 74 -21.42 11.09 0.31
C PRO A 74 -20.46 12.00 1.09
N PHE A 75 -19.19 11.62 1.10
CA PHE A 75 -18.07 12.48 1.50
C PHE A 75 -17.56 13.25 0.28
N ALA A 76 -17.29 14.54 0.42
CA ALA A 76 -16.84 15.39 -0.68
C ALA A 76 -15.33 15.30 -0.95
N SER A 77 -14.52 14.94 0.06
CA SER A 77 -13.07 14.84 -0.07
C SER A 77 -12.46 13.84 0.92
N LEU A 78 -11.20 13.48 0.70
CA LEU A 78 -10.44 12.65 1.63
C LEU A 78 -10.33 13.30 3.02
N GLY A 79 -10.20 14.63 3.07
CA GLY A 79 -10.17 15.38 4.34
C GLY A 79 -11.48 15.29 5.12
N GLU A 80 -12.63 15.32 4.43
CA GLU A 80 -13.94 15.14 5.08
C GLU A 80 -14.11 13.71 5.60
N LEU A 81 -13.71 12.71 4.80
CA LEU A 81 -13.70 11.31 5.22
C LEU A 81 -12.84 11.11 6.46
N PHE A 82 -11.59 11.58 6.43
CA PHE A 82 -10.66 11.51 7.54
C PHE A 82 -11.25 12.16 8.79
N ALA A 83 -11.75 13.39 8.68
CA ALA A 83 -12.32 14.11 9.82
C ALA A 83 -13.51 13.36 10.43
N SER A 84 -14.38 12.75 9.60
CA SER A 84 -15.51 11.97 10.12
C SER A 84 -15.06 10.70 10.84
N LEU A 85 -14.07 9.99 10.30
CA LEU A 85 -13.53 8.77 10.90
C LEU A 85 -12.74 9.09 12.17
N ALA A 86 -11.91 10.13 12.14
CA ALA A 86 -11.14 10.57 13.30
C ALA A 86 -12.04 10.97 14.47
N ALA A 87 -13.22 11.55 14.19
CA ALA A 87 -14.21 11.86 15.21
C ALA A 87 -14.84 10.61 15.85
N GLU A 88 -14.96 9.51 15.11
CA GLU A 88 -15.58 8.25 15.57
C GLU A 88 -14.57 7.30 16.24
N ILE A 89 -13.40 7.10 15.63
CA ILE A 89 -12.42 6.09 16.03
C ILE A 89 -11.04 6.65 16.42
N GLY A 90 -10.85 7.97 16.33
CA GLY A 90 -9.56 8.63 16.57
C GLY A 90 -8.68 8.72 15.32
N GLU A 91 -7.77 9.69 15.30
CA GLU A 91 -6.93 10.03 14.13
C GLU A 91 -6.05 8.86 13.67
N GLU A 92 -5.30 8.22 14.58
CA GLU A 92 -4.40 7.11 14.23
C GLU A 92 -5.15 5.93 13.60
N ALA A 93 -6.33 5.60 14.11
CA ALA A 93 -7.15 4.52 13.57
C ALA A 93 -7.77 4.91 12.21
N ALA A 94 -8.18 6.17 12.05
CA ALA A 94 -8.68 6.68 10.78
C ALA A 94 -7.61 6.60 9.67
N GLU A 95 -6.35 6.95 9.97
CA GLU A 95 -5.25 6.82 9.00
C GLU A 95 -5.04 5.38 8.53
N GLU A 96 -5.22 4.39 9.41
CA GLU A 96 -5.14 2.97 9.02
C GLU A 96 -6.28 2.58 8.06
N ILE A 97 -7.51 3.06 8.32
CA ILE A 97 -8.66 2.82 7.43
C ILE A 97 -8.44 3.42 6.04
N LEU A 98 -7.80 4.59 5.94
CA LEU A 98 -7.53 5.25 4.66
C LEU A 98 -6.55 4.50 3.74
N LYS A 99 -5.88 3.45 4.24
CA LYS A 99 -5.08 2.54 3.41
C LYS A 99 -5.95 1.56 2.60
N THR A 100 -7.21 1.40 3.01
CA THR A 100 -8.16 0.44 2.43
C THR A 100 -9.36 1.13 1.80
N VAL A 101 -9.74 2.31 2.30
CA VAL A 101 -10.90 3.08 1.83
C VAL A 101 -10.46 4.47 1.36
N PHE A 102 -11.00 4.95 0.24
CA PHE A 102 -10.67 6.26 -0.33
C PHE A 102 -11.88 6.92 -0.99
N ILE A 103 -11.70 8.12 -1.52
CA ILE A 103 -12.68 8.80 -2.37
C ILE A 103 -12.01 9.15 -3.69
N PRO A 104 -12.64 8.85 -4.85
CA PRO A 104 -12.13 9.30 -6.14
C PRO A 104 -12.00 10.83 -6.21
N VAL A 105 -10.87 11.28 -6.71
CA VAL A 105 -10.52 12.69 -6.84
C VAL A 105 -11.15 13.26 -8.11
N GLU A 106 -11.97 14.30 -7.99
CA GLU A 106 -12.47 15.02 -9.17
C GLU A 106 -11.30 15.83 -9.77
N VAL A 107 -10.75 15.40 -10.90
CA VAL A 107 -9.47 15.92 -11.39
C VAL A 107 -9.58 17.25 -12.11
N ASN A 108 -10.76 17.80 -12.41
CA ASN A 108 -10.90 19.14 -12.99
C ASN A 108 -10.75 20.26 -11.95
N SER A 109 -11.10 19.99 -10.70
CA SER A 109 -11.23 20.98 -9.64
C SER A 109 -10.46 20.66 -8.36
N ALA A 110 -10.00 19.41 -8.19
CA ALA A 110 -9.22 19.01 -7.02
C ALA A 110 -7.99 19.89 -6.78
N SER A 111 -7.68 20.08 -5.50
CA SER A 111 -6.47 20.76 -5.06
C SER A 111 -5.22 19.93 -5.37
N ASP A 112 -4.05 20.56 -5.29
CA ASP A 112 -2.77 19.86 -5.45
C ASP A 112 -2.57 18.82 -4.35
N GLU A 113 -3.04 19.10 -3.13
CA GLU A 113 -2.98 18.18 -1.99
C GLU A 113 -3.84 16.93 -2.22
N ASP A 114 -5.07 17.10 -2.72
CA ASP A 114 -5.96 15.97 -3.03
C ASP A 114 -5.39 15.06 -4.14
N ILE A 115 -4.78 15.65 -5.18
CA ILE A 115 -4.10 14.86 -6.22
C ILE A 115 -2.89 14.13 -5.66
N LEU A 116 -2.08 14.78 -4.82
CA LEU A 116 -0.89 14.17 -4.21
C LEU A 116 -1.25 13.08 -3.18
N ALA A 117 -2.47 13.09 -2.66
CA ALA A 117 -2.97 12.02 -1.81
C ALA A 117 -3.23 10.71 -2.57
N ILE A 118 -3.31 10.74 -3.92
CA ILE A 118 -3.42 9.53 -4.73
C ILE A 118 -2.10 8.73 -4.59
N PRO A 119 -2.14 7.48 -4.11
CA PRO A 119 -0.94 6.67 -3.96
C PRO A 119 -0.14 6.59 -5.26
N GLY A 120 1.18 6.80 -5.20
CA GLY A 120 2.07 6.77 -6.37
C GLY A 120 2.09 8.05 -7.22
N VAL A 121 1.20 9.02 -6.96
CA VAL A 121 1.20 10.30 -7.66
C VAL A 121 2.20 11.26 -7.00
N GLY A 122 3.27 11.57 -7.72
CA GLY A 122 4.25 12.59 -7.33
C GLY A 122 4.06 13.90 -8.09
N SER A 123 4.92 14.89 -7.80
CA SER A 123 4.85 16.24 -8.40
C SER A 123 4.86 16.25 -9.93
N ARG A 124 5.50 15.27 -10.57
CA ARG A 124 5.47 15.13 -12.03
C ARG A 124 4.05 14.83 -12.52
N MET A 125 3.41 13.80 -11.97
CA MET A 125 2.06 13.43 -12.38
C MET A 125 1.01 14.48 -12.00
N LEU A 126 1.19 15.17 -10.87
CA LEU A 126 0.39 16.34 -10.52
C LEU A 126 0.43 17.42 -11.63
N HIS A 127 1.61 17.69 -12.19
CA HIS A 127 1.75 18.64 -13.29
C HIS A 127 0.98 18.17 -14.53
N GLU A 128 1.13 16.90 -14.92
CA GLU A 128 0.41 16.35 -16.08
C GLU A 128 -1.12 16.41 -15.87
N PHE A 129 -1.60 16.07 -14.67
CA PHE A 129 -3.02 16.17 -14.34
C PHE A 129 -3.57 17.58 -14.56
N LYS A 130 -2.80 18.60 -14.17
CA LYS A 130 -3.21 20.01 -14.25
C LYS A 130 -3.08 20.59 -15.65
N GLU A 131 -2.07 20.19 -16.41
CA GLU A 131 -1.79 20.70 -17.76
C GLU A 131 -2.98 20.50 -18.71
N TYR A 132 -3.67 19.37 -18.60
CA TYR A 132 -4.79 19.02 -19.47
C TYR A 132 -6.18 19.35 -18.91
N ARG A 133 -6.26 20.02 -17.76
CA ARG A 133 -7.56 20.49 -17.23
C ARG A 133 -8.17 21.57 -18.15
N PRO A 134 -9.51 21.59 -18.33
CA PRO A 134 -10.45 20.56 -17.92
C PRO A 134 -10.46 19.38 -18.90
N TYR A 135 -10.59 18.17 -18.37
CA TYR A 135 -10.91 16.99 -19.15
C TYR A 135 -12.42 16.95 -19.42
N GLU A 136 -12.80 16.78 -20.67
CA GLU A 136 -14.20 16.68 -21.11
C GLU A 136 -14.84 15.34 -20.77
N ASN A 137 -14.04 14.27 -20.72
CA ASN A 137 -14.48 12.90 -20.45
C ASN A 137 -13.29 11.99 -20.13
N MET A 138 -13.58 10.82 -19.56
CA MET A 138 -12.55 9.85 -19.17
C MET A 138 -11.70 9.36 -20.35
N ALA A 139 -12.24 9.31 -21.57
CA ALA A 139 -11.45 8.94 -22.74
C ALA A 139 -10.41 10.02 -23.13
N GLN A 140 -10.66 11.29 -22.81
CA GLN A 140 -9.62 12.32 -22.89
C GLN A 140 -8.58 12.13 -21.80
N PHE A 141 -9.00 11.91 -20.54
CA PHE A 141 -8.07 11.66 -19.43
C PHE A 141 -7.13 10.49 -19.76
N GLU A 142 -7.66 9.35 -20.17
CA GLU A 142 -6.88 8.16 -20.52
C GLU A 142 -5.88 8.42 -21.65
N ARG A 143 -6.30 9.13 -22.71
CA ARG A 143 -5.43 9.46 -23.85
C ARG A 143 -4.30 10.42 -23.47
N GLU A 144 -4.59 11.45 -22.66
CA GLU A 144 -3.58 12.45 -22.29
C GLU A 144 -2.61 11.91 -21.24
N ILE A 145 -3.12 11.23 -20.20
CA ILE A 145 -2.30 10.66 -19.13
C ILE A 145 -1.50 9.44 -19.60
N GLY A 146 -2.07 8.59 -20.47
CA GLY A 146 -1.39 7.43 -21.04
C GLY A 146 -0.14 7.75 -21.89
N LYS A 147 0.17 9.03 -22.14
CA LYS A 147 1.44 9.45 -22.76
C LYS A 147 2.62 9.41 -21.79
N TYR A 148 2.35 9.41 -20.47
CA TYR A 148 3.36 9.60 -19.42
C TYR A 148 3.55 8.38 -18.52
N VAL A 149 2.62 7.44 -18.57
CA VAL A 149 2.61 6.21 -17.78
C VAL A 149 2.34 5.01 -18.70
N ASP A 150 2.65 3.80 -18.24
CA ASP A 150 2.29 2.58 -18.95
C ASP A 150 0.80 2.21 -18.72
N ASP A 151 0.33 1.20 -19.46
CA ASP A 151 -1.08 0.76 -19.42
C ASP A 151 -1.50 0.25 -18.03
N GLU A 152 -0.57 -0.33 -17.28
CA GLU A 152 -0.83 -0.86 -15.93
C GLU A 152 -1.06 0.29 -14.94
N GLU A 153 -0.18 1.29 -14.96
CA GLU A 153 -0.30 2.48 -14.14
C GLU A 153 -1.50 3.34 -14.55
N LEU A 154 -1.81 3.46 -15.84
CA LEU A 154 -3.01 4.15 -16.29
C LEU A 154 -4.28 3.47 -15.77
N ALA A 155 -4.37 2.14 -15.91
CA ALA A 155 -5.50 1.36 -15.42
C ALA A 155 -5.64 1.45 -13.89
N ARG A 156 -4.53 1.64 -13.18
CA ARG A 156 -4.54 1.94 -11.74
C ARG A 156 -5.10 3.33 -11.49
N LEU A 157 -4.55 4.38 -12.11
CA LEU A 157 -4.96 5.79 -11.89
C LEU A 157 -6.43 6.05 -12.20
N VAL A 158 -7.00 5.42 -13.21
CA VAL A 158 -8.42 5.54 -13.57
C VAL A 158 -9.36 5.16 -12.42
N LYS A 159 -8.92 4.29 -11.50
CA LYS A 159 -9.70 3.93 -10.30
C LYS A 159 -9.78 5.06 -9.28
N TYR A 160 -8.84 6.01 -9.32
CA TYR A 160 -8.68 7.06 -8.31
C TYR A 160 -9.33 8.38 -8.69
N VAL A 161 -9.92 8.50 -9.87
CA VAL A 161 -10.31 9.80 -10.44
C VAL A 161 -11.74 9.82 -10.96
N THR A 162 -12.33 11.01 -10.95
CA THR A 162 -13.63 11.36 -11.56
C THR A 162 -13.53 12.72 -12.27
N LEU A 163 -14.58 13.11 -13.01
CA LEU A 163 -14.68 14.34 -13.80
C LEU A 163 -15.93 15.15 -13.50
#